data_AF-A0A7W1S8P2-F1
#
_entry.id   AF-A0A7W1S8P2-F1
#
_cell.length_a   1.000
_cell.length_b   1.000
_cell.length_c   1.000
_cell.angle_alpha   90.00
_cell.angle_beta   90.00
_cell.angle_gamma   90.00
#
_symmetry.space_group_name_H-M   'P 1'
#
loop_
_entity.id
_entity.type
_entity.pdbx_description
1 polymer ?
#
loop_
_entity_poly.entity_id
_entity_poly.type
_entity_poly.pdbx_seq_one_letter_code
_entity_poly.pdbx_strand_id
1 'polypeptide(L)' 'MEDSIRVPYSGTGNVPQAISLMPRLSLTLHLDDKHVDVNGIIDSGASVNVLPYSVGVTLGANLE' A
#
# COMPACT_ATOMS: atom_id res chain seq x y z
N MET A 1 0.72 13.61 22.71
CA MET A 1 0.99 13.94 21.30
C MET A 1 1.23 12.63 20.62
N GLU A 2 0.29 12.20 19.79
CA GLU A 2 0.45 10.99 18.98
C GLU A 2 1.53 11.25 17.94
N ASP A 3 2.41 10.27 17.75
CA ASP A 3 3.54 10.34 16.84
C ASP A 3 3.01 10.35 15.41
N SER A 4 2.87 11.53 14.80
CA SER A 4 2.31 11.68 13.46
C SER A 4 3.43 11.66 12.41
N ILE A 5 3.35 10.72 11.46
CA ILE A 5 4.24 10.69 10.29
C ILE A 5 3.65 11.52 9.14
N ARG A 6 4.49 12.32 8.48
CA ARG A 6 4.13 13.02 7.23
C ARG A 6 4.60 12.19 6.04
N VAL A 7 3.68 11.85 5.15
CA VAL A 7 3.97 11.06 3.94
C VAL A 7 3.75 11.95 2.71
N PRO A 8 4.75 12.09 1.82
CA PRO A 8 4.61 12.93 0.63
C PRO A 8 3.67 12.27 -0.39
N TYR A 9 2.93 13.13 -1.11
CA TYR A 9 2.20 12.68 -2.28
C TYR A 9 3.16 12.54 -3.45
N SER A 10 3.23 11.34 -4.04
CA SER A 10 4.10 11.04 -5.18
C SER A 10 3.28 10.49 -6.35
N GLY A 11 3.68 10.87 -7.57
CA GLY A 11 3.06 10.39 -8.81
C GLY A 11 3.73 9.11 -9.32
N THR A 12 3.03 8.36 -10.15
CA THR A 12 3.59 7.21 -10.87
C THR A 12 3.85 7.58 -12.33
N GLY A 13 5.12 7.67 -12.73
CA GLY A 13 5.53 7.77 -14.15
C GLY A 13 6.08 9.13 -14.61
N ASN A 14 6.65 9.12 -15.83
CA ASN A 14 7.30 10.25 -16.50
C ASN A 14 6.34 11.04 -17.43
N VAL A 15 5.02 10.99 -17.19
CA VAL A 15 4.02 11.58 -18.09
C VAL A 15 3.65 13.00 -17.63
N PRO A 16 3.89 14.06 -18.45
CA PRO A 16 3.80 15.46 -18.00
C PRO A 16 2.42 15.97 -17.57
N GLN A 17 1.33 15.22 -17.78
CA GLN A 17 -0.04 15.78 -17.75
C GLN A 17 -1.08 14.97 -16.96
N ALA A 18 -0.70 13.89 -16.28
CA ALA A 18 -1.60 13.13 -15.43
C ALA A 18 -0.91 12.67 -14.14
N ILE A 19 -0.36 13.62 -13.39
CA ILE A 19 0.20 13.32 -12.07
C ILE A 19 -0.97 13.20 -11.09
N SER A 20 -1.62 12.04 -11.04
CA SER A 20 -2.47 11.71 -9.89
C SER A 20 -1.54 11.45 -8.71
N LEU A 21 -1.23 12.53 -8.00
CA LEU A 21 -0.46 12.51 -6.77
C LEU A 21 -1.21 11.69 -5.72
N MET A 22 -0.57 10.68 -5.14
CA MET A 22 -1.14 9.86 -4.07
C MET A 22 -0.14 9.70 -2.93
N PRO A 23 -0.58 9.71 -1.67
CA PRO A 23 0.30 9.47 -0.53
C PRO A 23 0.61 7.97 -0.48
N ARG A 24 1.89 7.62 -0.65
CA ARG A 24 2.34 6.23 -0.73
C ARG A 24 3.26 5.88 0.43
N LEU A 25 3.07 4.69 0.98
CA LEU A 25 3.87 4.19 2.09
C LEU A 25 4.40 2.80 1.74
N SER A 26 5.71 2.60 1.94
CA SER A 26 6.32 1.28 1.90
C SER A 26 5.96 0.52 3.17
N LEU A 27 5.48 -0.70 3.01
CA LEU A 27 4.95 -1.55 4.07
C LEU A 27 5.54 -2.94 3.91
N THR A 28 5.93 -3.58 5.01
CA THR A 28 6.18 -5.02 5.04
C THR A 28 4.95 -5.69 5.62
N LEU A 29 4.28 -6.51 4.83
CA LEU A 29 3.13 -7.30 5.27
C LEU A 29 3.61 -8.66 5.75
N HIS A 30 2.98 -9.18 6.81
CA HIS A 30 3.32 -10.48 7.39
C HIS A 30 2.07 -11.37 7.46
N LEU A 31 2.26 -12.65 7.15
CA LEU A 31 1.31 -13.73 7.43
C LEU A 31 2.09 -14.97 7.83
N ASP A 32 1.96 -15.37 9.10
CA ASP A 32 2.78 -16.41 9.72
C ASP A 32 4.30 -16.16 9.49
N ASP A 33 5.01 -17.12 8.91
CA ASP A 33 6.45 -17.04 8.62
C ASP A 33 6.76 -16.33 7.29
N LYS A 34 5.74 -15.87 6.56
CA LYS A 34 5.89 -15.20 5.26
C LYS A 34 5.78 -13.69 5.41
N HIS A 35 6.56 -12.98 4.59
CA HIS A 35 6.46 -11.54 4.48
C HIS A 35 6.60 -11.08 3.03
N VAL A 36 6.00 -9.93 2.71
CA VAL A 36 6.08 -9.30 1.39
C VAL A 36 6.16 -7.79 1.56
N ASP A 37 7.17 -7.18 0.95
CA ASP A 37 7.29 -5.72 0.85
C ASP A 37 6.39 -5.18 -0.27
N VAL A 38 5.58 -4.18 0.06
CA VAL A 38 4.63 -3.55 -0.86
C VAL A 38 4.67 -2.03 -0.73
N ASN A 39 4.19 -1.33 -1.76
CA ASN A 39 3.90 0.10 -1.70
C ASN A 39 2.38 0.30 -1.73
N GLY A 40 1.80 0.69 -0.59
CA GLY A 40 0.37 0.98 -0.44
C GLY A 40 0.04 2.46 -0.64
N ILE A 41 -1.25 2.75 -0.80
CA ILE A 41 -1.78 4.12 -0.80
C ILE A 41 -2.43 4.38 0.56
N ILE A 42 -2.23 5.57 1.12
CA ILE A 42 -2.95 6.03 2.31
C ILE A 42 -4.26 6.70 1.85
N ASP A 43 -5.37 5.98 1.95
CA ASP A 43 -6.66 6.47 1.50
C ASP A 43 -7.64 6.60 2.68
N SER A 44 -7.82 7.82 3.18
CA SER A 44 -8.80 8.09 4.25
C SER A 44 -10.26 7.95 3.80
N GLY A 45 -10.51 7.82 2.49
CA GLY A 45 -11.83 7.53 1.94
C GLY A 45 -12.20 6.04 1.98
N ALA A 46 -11.23 5.15 2.24
CA ALA A 46 -11.48 3.72 2.31
C ALA A 46 -11.89 3.30 3.74
N SER A 47 -12.98 2.54 3.86
CA SER A 47 -13.40 1.96 5.15
C SER A 47 -12.64 0.68 5.52
N VAL A 48 -11.94 0.07 4.54
CA VAL A 48 -11.20 -1.18 4.70
C VAL A 48 -9.88 -1.11 3.94
N ASN A 49 -8.88 -1.86 4.41
CA ASN A 49 -7.66 -2.09 3.64
C ASN A 49 -7.97 -3.03 2.49
N VAL A 50 -7.48 -2.69 1.29
CA VAL A 50 -7.61 -3.53 0.10
C VAL A 50 -6.24 -4.12 -0.22
N LEU A 51 -6.14 -5.44 -0.17
CA LEU A 51 -4.94 -6.18 -0.52
C LEU A 51 -5.08 -6.72 -1.95
N PRO A 52 -4.14 -6.44 -2.88
CA PRO A 52 -4.14 -7.07 -4.18
C PRO A 52 -4.05 -8.60 -4.05
N TYR A 53 -4.85 -9.33 -4.83
CA TYR A 53 -4.91 -10.79 -4.77
C TYR A 53 -3.53 -11.46 -4.92
N SER A 54 -2.68 -10.97 -5.84
CA SER A 54 -1.33 -11.49 -6.04
C SER A 54 -0.43 -11.36 -4.80
N VAL A 55 -0.61 -10.30 -4.01
CA VAL A 55 0.10 -10.11 -2.74
C VAL A 55 -0.41 -11.11 -1.71
N GLY A 56 -1.74 -11.31 -1.63
CA GLY A 56 -2.34 -12.32 -0.76
C GLY A 56 -1.83 -13.74 -1.04
N VAL A 57 -1.77 -14.13 -2.31
CA VAL A 57 -1.20 -15.43 -2.73
C VAL A 57 0.27 -15.55 -2.33
N THR A 58 1.07 -14.50 -2.51
CA THR A 58 2.50 -14.51 -2.13
C THR A 58 2.68 -14.65 -0.62
N LEU A 59 1.81 -14.02 0.17
CA LEU A 59 1.74 -14.18 1.62
C LEU A 59 1.24 -15.58 2.04
N GLY A 60 0.69 -16.38 1.13
CA GLY A 60 0.11 -17.69 1.43
C GLY A 60 -1.31 -17.62 1.99
N ALA A 61 -2.01 -16.50 1.81
CA ALA A 61 -3.42 -16.42 2.15
C ALA A 61 -4.24 -17.29 1.20
N ASN A 62 -4.99 -18.24 1.75
CA ASN A 62 -5.95 -19.06 1.02
C ASN A 62 -7.34 -18.49 1.22
N LEU A 63 -7.97 -18.06 0.14
CA LEU A 63 -9.38 -17.69 0.10
C LEU A 63 -10.15 -18.93 -0.36
N GLU A 64 -10.38 -19.87 0.56
CA GLU A 64 -11.37 -20.93 0.34
C GLU A 64 -12.79 -20.41 0.61
#